data_AF-A0A438I5A9-F1
#
_entry.id   AF-A0A438I5A9-F1
#
_cell.length_a   1.000
_cell.length_b   1.000
_cell.length_c   1.000
_cell.angle_alpha   90.00
_cell.angle_beta   90.00
_cell.angle_gamma   90.00
#
_symmetry.space_group_name_H-M   'P 1'
#
loop_
_entity.id
_entity.type
_entity.pdbx_description
1 polymer ?
#
loop_
_entity_poly.entity_id
_entity_poly.type
_entity_poly.pdbx_seq_one_letter_code
_entity_poly.pdbx_strand_id
1 'polypeptide(L)'
;MAKVILSWVAQKLSVLVIQESGLLNGLEEKVNSIYLELDSLLREPSELEEFRGIAYDIEDVIDDLTLKSLATRRRSRVHKKLEQIKAKIYDVSRGPASYAFIPAQPVEEQNIAITVVSPVID
;
A
#
# COMPACT_ATOMS: atom_id res chain seq x y z
N MET A 1 5.65 -15.54 10.01
CA MET A 1 6.15 -14.58 11.02
C MET A 1 5.46 -13.22 10.87
N ALA A 2 5.38 -12.65 9.67
CA ALA A 2 4.75 -11.35 9.43
C ALA A 2 3.32 -11.20 9.96
N LYS A 3 2.44 -12.21 9.79
CA LYS A 3 1.06 -12.18 10.33
C LYS A 3 1.00 -11.91 11.84
N VAL A 4 1.92 -12.51 12.61
CA VAL A 4 1.98 -12.32 14.07
C VAL A 4 2.39 -10.89 14.40
N ILE A 5 3.38 -10.36 13.69
CA ILE A 5 3.86 -8.98 13.88
C ILE A 5 2.76 -7.98 13.52
N LEU A 6 2.08 -8.16 12.37
CA LEU A 6 0.97 -7.29 11.98
C LEU A 6 -0.18 -7.32 12.98
N SER A 7 -0.57 -8.51 13.45
CA SER A 7 -1.64 -8.65 14.44
C SER A 7 -1.30 -7.92 15.73
N TRP A 8 -0.05 -8.04 16.19
CA TRP A 8 0.44 -7.34 17.37
C TRP A 8 0.43 -5.82 17.20
N VAL A 9 0.90 -5.33 16.05
CA VAL A 9 0.88 -3.89 15.73
C VAL A 9 -0.55 -3.35 15.64
N ALA A 10 -1.46 -4.07 14.98
CA ALA A 10 -2.87 -3.70 14.91
C ALA A 10 -3.50 -3.63 16.31
N GLN A 11 -3.14 -4.55 17.20
CA GLN A 11 -3.60 -4.53 18.60
C GLN A 11 -3.08 -3.30 19.35
N LYS A 12 -1.80 -2.92 19.17
CA LYS A 12 -1.26 -1.68 19.76
C LYS A 12 -1.98 -0.43 19.23
N LEU A 13 -2.25 -0.36 17.94
CA LEU A 13 -3.02 0.74 17.35
C LEU A 13 -4.44 0.81 17.92
N SER A 14 -5.10 -0.34 18.10
CA SER A 14 -6.41 -0.41 18.73
C SER A 14 -6.40 0.20 20.13
N VAL A 15 -5.39 -0.13 20.95
CA VAL A 15 -5.21 0.46 22.29
C VAL A 15 -5.02 1.97 22.21
N LEU A 16 -4.16 2.45 21.31
CA LEU A 16 -3.95 3.89 21.10
C LEU A 16 -5.23 4.63 20.72
N VAL A 17 -6.03 4.07 19.82
CA VAL A 17 -7.28 4.70 19.34
C VAL A 17 -8.37 4.69 20.41
N ILE A 18 -8.52 3.59 21.16
CA ILE A 18 -9.64 3.38 22.08
C ILE A 18 -9.33 3.92 23.49
N GLN A 19 -8.12 3.71 23.98
CA GLN A 19 -7.77 3.93 25.38
C GLN A 19 -6.84 5.15 25.57
N GLU A 20 -5.94 5.40 24.62
CA GLU A 20 -4.91 6.45 24.74
C GLU A 20 -5.06 7.55 23.69
N SER A 21 -6.30 7.85 23.26
CA SER A 21 -6.59 8.82 22.20
C SER A 21 -6.02 10.21 22.48
N GLY A 22 -5.85 10.59 23.75
CA GLY A 22 -5.19 11.83 24.16
C GLY A 22 -3.74 11.98 23.68
N LEU A 23 -3.05 10.88 23.35
CA LEU A 23 -1.69 10.92 22.76
C LEU A 23 -1.73 11.31 21.28
N LEU A 24 -2.83 11.02 20.59
CA LEU A 24 -2.97 11.21 19.15
C LEU A 24 -3.13 12.70 18.80
N ASN A 25 -3.91 13.43 19.61
CA ASN A 25 -4.10 14.90 19.56
C ASN A 25 -4.15 15.42 18.10
N GLY A 26 -5.24 15.06 17.41
CA GLY A 26 -5.55 15.43 16.03
C GLY A 26 -5.12 14.40 14.97
N LEU A 27 -4.61 13.24 15.38
CA LEU A 27 -4.21 12.14 14.49
C LEU A 27 -5.14 10.92 14.57
N GLU A 28 -6.19 10.99 15.39
CA GLU A 28 -7.10 9.89 15.73
C GLU A 28 -7.68 9.23 14.47
N GLU A 29 -8.20 10.04 13.55
CA GLU A 29 -8.82 9.55 12.32
C GLU A 29 -7.82 8.81 11.43
N LYS A 30 -6.59 9.33 11.28
CA LYS A 30 -5.55 8.69 10.45
C LYS A 30 -5.09 7.37 11.04
N VAL A 31 -4.85 7.34 12.35
CA VAL A 31 -4.44 6.12 13.04
C VAL A 31 -5.56 5.08 13.00
N ASN A 32 -6.81 5.50 13.18
CA ASN A 32 -7.97 4.60 13.08
C ASN A 32 -8.14 4.05 11.65
N SER A 33 -7.95 4.87 10.61
CA SER A 33 -7.98 4.42 9.20
C SER A 33 -6.96 3.31 8.96
N ILE A 34 -5.73 3.48 9.43
CA ILE A 34 -4.67 2.46 9.28
C ILE A 34 -5.02 1.19 10.06
N TYR A 35 -5.52 1.33 11.29
CA TYR A 35 -5.98 0.19 12.08
C TYR A 35 -7.04 -0.64 11.33
N LEU A 36 -8.06 0.02 10.76
CA LEU A 36 -9.14 -0.66 10.02
C LEU A 36 -8.63 -1.35 8.76
N GLU A 37 -7.71 -0.72 8.02
CA GLU A 37 -7.08 -1.35 6.84
C GLU A 37 -6.28 -2.60 7.24
N LEU A 38 -5.53 -2.55 8.34
CA LEU A 38 -4.78 -3.71 8.84
C LEU A 38 -5.69 -4.83 9.36
N ASP A 39 -6.79 -4.50 10.07
CA ASP A 39 -7.76 -5.50 10.52
C ASP A 39 -8.39 -6.23 9.31
N SER A 40 -8.72 -5.47 8.26
CA SER A 40 -9.23 -6.05 7.02
C SER A 40 -8.22 -7.01 6.40
N LEU A 41 -6.94 -6.62 6.31
CA LEU A 41 -5.88 -7.45 5.73
C LEU A 41 -5.61 -8.72 6.53
N LEU A 42 -5.71 -8.66 7.86
CA LEU A 42 -5.51 -9.83 8.73
C LEU A 42 -6.59 -10.91 8.55
N ARG A 43 -7.77 -10.53 8.05
CA ARG A 43 -8.88 -11.43 7.73
C ARG A 43 -8.69 -12.14 6.39
N GLU A 44 -7.92 -11.56 5.47
CA GLU A 44 -7.62 -12.16 4.17
C GLU A 44 -6.57 -13.29 4.29
N PRO A 45 -6.65 -14.34 3.44
CA PRO A 45 -5.71 -15.46 3.45
C PRO A 45 -4.38 -15.19 2.73
N SER A 46 -4.12 -13.95 2.28
CA SER A 46 -2.99 -13.58 1.44
C SER A 46 -1.63 -13.64 2.16
N GLU A 47 -0.55 -13.71 1.36
CA GLU A 47 0.82 -13.72 1.87
C GLU A 47 1.18 -12.35 2.48
N LEU A 48 1.13 -12.29 3.81
CA LEU A 48 1.36 -11.05 4.58
C LEU A 48 2.84 -10.63 4.69
N GLU A 49 3.76 -11.32 4.03
CA GLU A 49 5.19 -11.06 4.19
C GLU A 49 5.61 -9.67 3.67
N GLU A 50 4.97 -9.19 2.60
CA GLU A 50 5.15 -7.84 2.06
C GLU A 50 4.75 -6.75 3.06
N PHE A 51 3.86 -7.07 4.00
CA PHE A 51 3.43 -6.14 5.05
C PHE A 51 4.38 -6.07 6.24
N ARG A 52 5.42 -6.93 6.30
CA ARG A 52 6.38 -6.91 7.41
C ARG A 52 7.07 -5.55 7.54
N GLY A 53 7.43 -4.91 6.43
CA GLY A 53 8.02 -3.57 6.44
C GLY A 53 7.05 -2.51 6.99
N ILE A 54 5.77 -2.62 6.64
CA ILE A 54 4.70 -1.73 7.13
C ILE A 54 4.55 -1.86 8.65
N ALA A 55 4.65 -3.08 9.19
CA ALA A 55 4.56 -3.30 10.63
C ALA A 55 5.66 -2.57 11.42
N TYR A 56 6.90 -2.58 10.92
CA TYR A 56 8.00 -1.83 11.54
C TYR A 56 7.82 -0.31 11.43
N ASP A 57 7.32 0.17 10.28
CA ASP A 57 7.02 1.60 10.13
C ASP A 57 5.96 2.08 11.12
N ILE A 58 4.94 1.25 11.40
CA ILE A 58 3.92 1.57 12.39
C ILE A 58 4.48 1.51 13.80
N GLU A 59 5.31 0.52 14.13
CA GLU A 59 5.95 0.43 15.44
C GLU A 59 6.74 1.70 15.78
N ASP A 60 7.54 2.20 14.82
CA ASP A 60 8.24 3.47 14.96
C ASP A 60 7.29 4.66 15.22
N VAL A 61 6.10 4.68 14.60
CA VAL A 61 5.11 5.72 14.82
C VAL A 61 4.50 5.62 16.22
N ILE A 62 4.21 4.41 16.69
CA ILE A 62 3.71 4.16 18.05
C ILE A 62 4.74 4.64 19.08
N ASP A 63 6.01 4.34 18.87
CA ASP A 63 7.09 4.82 19.73
C ASP A 63 7.19 6.35 19.71
N ASP A 64 7.12 6.98 18.53
CA ASP A 64 7.10 8.44 18.41
C ASP A 64 5.87 9.09 19.12
N LEU A 65 4.71 8.41 19.12
CA LEU A 65 3.47 8.86 19.74
C LEU A 65 3.44 8.71 21.27
N THR A 66 4.06 7.65 21.79
CA THR A 66 4.10 7.35 23.24
C THR A 66 5.19 8.13 23.98
N LEU A 67 6.10 8.78 23.26
CA LEU A 67 7.09 9.67 23.86
C LEU A 67 6.44 10.94 24.43
N LYS A 68 6.59 11.12 25.75
CA LYS A 68 6.02 12.22 26.56
C LYS A 68 6.29 13.64 26.03
N SER A 69 7.33 13.84 25.21
CA SER A 69 7.67 15.14 24.61
C SER A 69 7.52 15.11 23.08
N LEU A 70 6.29 15.19 22.60
CA LEU A 70 6.02 15.32 21.16
C LEU A 70 6.21 16.77 20.72
N ALA A 71 7.46 17.15 20.43
CA ALA A 71 7.75 18.45 19.84
C ALA A 71 7.04 18.61 18.47
N THR A 72 6.68 19.83 18.09
CA THR A 72 5.98 20.15 16.82
C THR A 72 6.67 19.51 15.59
N ARG A 73 8.01 19.49 15.57
CA ARG A 73 8.80 18.85 14.50
C ARG A 73 8.65 17.33 14.46
N ARG A 74 8.50 16.66 15.60
CA ARG A 74 8.20 15.22 15.66
C ARG A 74 6.77 14.95 15.22
N ARG A 75 5.83 15.82 15.58
CA ARG A 75 4.42 15.68 15.17
C ARG A 75 4.24 15.74 13.65
N SER A 76 4.91 16.68 12.98
CA SER A 76 4.86 16.76 11.51
C SER A 76 5.52 15.56 10.84
N ARG A 77 6.58 15.00 11.44
CA ARG A 77 7.20 13.73 11.00
C ARG A 77 6.24 12.56 11.14
N VAL A 78 5.58 12.40 12.29
CA VAL A 78 4.57 11.34 12.52
C VAL A 78 3.46 11.45 11.49
N HIS A 79 2.95 12.65 11.24
CA HIS A 79 1.91 12.86 10.24
C HIS A 79 2.32 12.40 8.84
N LYS A 80 3.53 12.77 8.40
CA LYS A 80 4.08 12.32 7.11
C LYS A 80 4.28 10.81 7.07
N LYS A 81 4.72 10.20 8.17
CA LYS A 81 4.95 8.75 8.24
C LYS A 81 3.64 7.97 8.18
N LEU A 82 2.59 8.45 8.83
CA LEU A 82 1.23 7.89 8.72
C LEU A 82 0.72 7.91 7.27
N GLU A 83 0.94 9.00 6.52
CA GLU A 83 0.58 9.06 5.10
C GLU A 83 1.36 8.05 4.24
N GLN A 84 2.66 7.91 4.50
CA GLN A 84 3.49 6.93 3.80
C GLN A 84 3.04 5.50 4.09
N ILE A 85 2.70 5.20 5.34
CA ILE A 85 2.17 3.90 5.75
C ILE A 85 0.88 3.60 4.99
N LYS A 86 -0.06 4.55 4.95
CA LYS A 86 -1.32 4.40 4.24
C LYS A 86 -1.12 4.14 2.74
N ALA A 87 -0.21 4.90 2.10
CA ALA A 87 0.14 4.67 0.70
C ALA A 87 0.75 3.28 0.47
N LYS A 88 1.67 2.84 1.34
CA LYS A 88 2.27 1.49 1.25
C LYS A 88 1.23 0.38 1.43
N ILE A 89 0.30 0.53 2.38
CA ILE A 89 -0.80 -0.43 2.57
C ILE A 89 -1.64 -0.52 1.29
N TYR A 90 -1.96 0.62 0.69
CA TYR A 90 -2.70 0.67 -0.58
C TYR A 90 -1.93 -0.02 -1.73
N ASP A 91 -0.64 0.26 -1.89
CA ASP A 91 0.17 -0.35 -2.95
C ASP A 91 0.29 -1.86 -2.79
N VAL A 92 0.58 -2.34 -1.58
CA VAL A 92 0.72 -3.78 -1.29
C VAL A 92 -0.63 -4.50 -1.41
N SER A 93 -1.73 -3.88 -0.96
CA SER A 93 -3.07 -4.48 -1.06
C SER A 93 -3.61 -4.61 -2.48
N ARG A 94 -3.11 -3.81 -3.44
CA ARG A 94 -3.45 -3.95 -4.86
C ARG A 94 -2.69 -5.07 -5.57
N GLY A 95 -1.71 -5.69 -4.90
CA GLY A 95 -0.76 -6.61 -5.54
C GLY A 95 0.13 -5.90 -6.56
N PRO A 96 1.05 -6.60 -7.24
CA PRO A 96 1.79 -6.00 -8.34
C PRO A 96 0.77 -5.47 -9.34
N ALA A 97 0.79 -4.15 -9.58
CA ALA A 97 0.02 -3.55 -10.65
C ALA A 97 0.40 -4.32 -11.92
N SER A 98 -0.51 -5.15 -12.42
CA SER A 98 -0.40 -5.72 -13.75
C SER A 98 -0.57 -4.55 -14.71
N TYR A 99 0.52 -3.80 -14.92
CA TYR A 99 0.70 -2.99 -16.10
C TYR A 99 0.88 -3.95 -17.29
N ALA A 100 -0.19 -4.66 -17.64
CA ALA A 100 -0.43 -5.15 -18.98
C ALA A 100 -1.27 -4.11 -19.72
N PHE A 101 -0.90 -2.83 -19.62
CA PHE A 101 -1.22 -1.90 -20.69
C PHE A 101 -0.14 -2.12 -21.74
N ILE A 102 -0.36 -3.12 -22.60
CA ILE A 102 0.34 -3.16 -23.88
C ILE A 102 -0.36 -2.06 -24.70
N PRO A 103 0.25 -0.88 -24.94
CA PRO A 103 -0.27 -0.01 -25.97
C PRO A 103 -0.24 -0.83 -27.26
N ALA A 104 -1.40 -1.13 -27.83
CA ALA A 104 -1.48 -1.67 -29.16
C ALA A 104 -0.73 -0.68 -30.06
N GLN A 105 0.44 -1.09 -30.57
CA GLN A 105 1.11 -0.31 -31.59
C GLN A 105 0.12 -0.19 -32.76
N PRO A 106 -0.08 1.00 -33.33
CA PRO A 106 -0.91 1.12 -34.52
C PRO A 106 -0.28 0.21 -35.57
N VAL A 107 -1.04 -0.74 -36.08
CA VAL A 107 -0.62 -1.59 -37.19
C VAL A 107 -0.44 -0.64 -38.38
N GLU A 108 0.81 -0.30 -38.68
CA GLU A 108 1.13 0.29 -39.97
C GLU A 108 0.74 -0.72 -41.03
N GLU A 109 -0.31 -0.36 -41.78
CA GLU A 109 -0.83 -1.08 -42.92
C GLU A 109 0.25 -1.12 -44.02
N GLN A 110 1.17 -2.07 -43.90
CA GLN A 110 2.16 -2.32 -44.94
C GLN A 110 1.45 -2.98 -46.14
N ASN A 111 1.08 -2.11 -47.08
CA ASN A 111 0.65 -2.40 -48.45
C ASN A 111 1.24 -3.70 -49.00
N ILE A 112 0.42 -4.75 -49.06
CA ILE A 112 0.75 -5.96 -49.80
C ILE A 112 0.45 -5.67 -51.27
N ALA A 113 1.49 -5.32 -52.04
CA ALA A 113 1.40 -5.16 -53.48
C ALA A 113 1.03 -6.52 -54.11
N ILE A 114 -0.18 -6.64 -54.62
CA ILE A 114 -0.66 -7.83 -55.33
C ILE A 114 0.04 -7.86 -56.69
N THR A 115 1.07 -8.69 -56.82
CA THR A 115 1.65 -9.02 -58.13
C THR A 115 0.76 -10.07 -58.79
N VAL A 116 -0.04 -9.65 -59.77
CA VAL A 116 -0.83 -10.55 -60.61
C VAL A 116 0.12 -11.25 -61.58
N VAL A 117 0.33 -12.55 -61.38
CA VAL A 117 1.02 -13.41 -62.35
C VAL A 117 -0.04 -14.04 -63.24
N SER A 118 -0.03 -13.68 -64.53
CA SER A 118 -0.87 -14.30 -65.57
C SER A 118 -0.48 -15.76 -65.80
N PRO A 119 -1.44 -16.65 -66.09
CA PRO A 119 -1.12 -18.05 -66.41
C PRO A 119 -0.58 -18.15 -67.84
N VAL A 120 0.54 -18.84 -67.99
CA VAL A 120 1.07 -19.31 -69.27
C VAL A 120 0.12 -20.39 -69.82
N ILE A 121 -0.24 -20.22 -71.08
CA ILE A 121 -1.00 -21.17 -71.89
C ILE A 121 0.00 -22.18 -72.43
N ASP A 122 -0.27 -23.48 -72.23
CA ASP A 122 0.19 -24.58 -73.08
C ASP A 122 -1.05 -25.38 -73.52
#